data_AF-A0A135S9G2-F1
#
_entry.id   AF-A0A135S9G2-F1
#
_cell.length_a   1.000
_cell.length_b   1.000
_cell.length_c   1.000
_cell.angle_alpha   90.00
_cell.angle_beta   90.00
_cell.angle_gamma   90.00
#
_symmetry.space_group_name_H-M   'P 1'
#
loop_
_entity.id
_entity.type
_entity.pdbx_description
1 polymer ?
#
loop_
_entity_poly.entity_id
_entity_poly.type
_entity_poly.pdbx_seq_one_letter_code
_entity_poly.pdbx_strand_id
1 'polypeptide(L)'
;MASSKRWPAPIHVFSYRALLVVPIILAIATFASLFIHSDVNVALLYSQCDARARLPAVSKVPVLGPPVCFAISFFQSALDSMRTFASMSAILSFIAGLMTVTTIEAARVCNAPNVVIANPTGPWLVFNLIGGAVVWQLVILPAFFHRSRSILLARKRAGQEAVESAASKDPDFGKDSRHLVVDAEIIAIPVSVAWGFILPSLLMLIYNSPVIIVIWLFFPVWVSLIRQAVRWAVLRVQKRQHRSFHLESHTVSLLLVYLIPILCSAVSHVYFIWSLFQWDDRKEMTRATVKFVEIDMFFISLTVLYWLFVETGWKVPLVAVLGTIPLGPGAGICIAWIYRDTEIRENLKQWLTDVVGSQEEANEEGRTSASEETPLLH
;
A
#
# COMPACT_ATOMS: atom_id res chain seq x y z
N MET A 1 29.50 -24.98 4.65
CA MET A 1 29.13 -23.56 4.79
C MET A 1 27.91 -23.48 5.70
N ALA A 2 28.04 -22.90 6.89
CA ALA A 2 26.91 -22.79 7.81
C ALA A 2 25.86 -21.86 7.20
N SER A 3 24.66 -22.41 6.93
CA SER A 3 23.48 -21.64 6.56
C SER A 3 23.28 -20.52 7.58
N SER A 4 23.44 -19.26 7.16
CA SER A 4 23.15 -18.13 8.05
C SER A 4 21.67 -18.21 8.40
N LYS A 5 21.37 -18.45 9.68
CA LYS A 5 20.00 -18.56 10.20
C LYS A 5 19.27 -17.24 9.92
N ARG A 6 18.56 -17.15 8.80
CA ARG A 6 17.70 -16.00 8.47
C ARG A 6 16.66 -15.92 9.58
N TRP A 7 16.54 -14.74 10.19
CA TRP A 7 15.51 -14.51 11.20
C TRP A 7 14.15 -14.61 10.51
N PRO A 8 13.24 -15.48 10.99
CA PRO A 8 11.93 -15.63 10.37
C PRO A 8 11.15 -14.31 10.46
N ALA A 9 10.45 -13.94 9.39
CA ALA A 9 9.66 -12.71 9.41
C ALA A 9 8.55 -12.80 10.48
N PRO A 10 8.22 -11.69 11.17
CA PRO A 10 7.27 -11.68 12.29
C PRO A 10 5.92 -12.36 11.99
N ILE A 11 5.43 -12.29 10.76
CA ILE A 11 4.18 -12.92 10.31
C ILE A 11 4.16 -14.44 10.51
N HIS A 12 5.32 -15.11 10.50
CA HIS A 12 5.44 -16.55 10.69
C HIS A 12 5.47 -16.96 12.17
N VAL A 13 5.84 -16.04 13.06
CA VAL A 13 6.11 -16.32 14.48
C VAL A 13 4.96 -15.87 15.37
N PHE A 14 4.50 -14.62 15.19
CA PHE A 14 3.55 -14.00 16.11
C PHE A 14 2.09 -14.27 15.72
N SER A 15 1.22 -14.38 16.74
CA SER A 15 -0.24 -14.51 16.56
C SER A 15 -0.83 -13.29 15.84
N TYR A 16 -1.92 -13.46 15.10
CA TYR A 16 -2.62 -12.32 14.46
C TYR A 16 -2.95 -11.22 15.47
N ARG A 17 -3.44 -11.61 16.66
CA ARG A 17 -3.76 -10.68 17.75
C ARG A 17 -2.55 -9.88 18.20
N ALA A 18 -1.37 -10.51 18.32
CA ALA A 18 -0.13 -9.83 18.69
C ALA A 18 0.32 -8.83 17.61
N LEU A 19 0.16 -9.18 16.33
CA LEU A 19 0.49 -8.30 15.20
C LEU A 19 -0.43 -7.07 15.11
N LEU A 20 -1.66 -7.15 15.64
CA LEU A 20 -2.58 -6.01 15.68
C LEU A 20 -2.34 -5.04 16.83
N VAL A 21 -1.50 -5.38 17.82
CA VAL A 21 -1.22 -4.49 18.95
C VAL A 21 -0.56 -3.20 18.47
N VAL A 22 0.45 -3.29 17.60
CA VAL A 22 1.20 -2.11 17.14
C VAL A 22 0.31 -1.15 16.32
N PRO A 23 -0.49 -1.59 15.34
CA PRO A 23 -1.41 -0.70 14.62
C PRO A 23 -2.45 -0.04 15.52
N ILE A 24 -2.96 -0.73 16.53
CA ILE A 24 -3.88 -0.15 17.52
C ILE A 24 -3.19 0.95 18.33
N ILE A 25 -1.97 0.69 18.81
CA ILE A 25 -1.17 1.70 19.52
C ILE A 25 -0.89 2.90 18.62
N LEU A 26 -0.54 2.67 17.35
CA LEU A 26 -0.31 3.74 16.38
C LEU A 26 -1.59 4.56 16.14
N ALA A 27 -2.77 3.93 16.07
CA ALA A 27 -4.05 4.63 15.95
C ALA A 27 -4.37 5.50 17.16
N ILE A 28 -4.17 4.98 18.37
CA ILE A 28 -4.32 5.77 19.61
C ILE A 28 -3.34 6.95 19.60
N ALA A 29 -2.08 6.72 19.22
CA ALA A 29 -1.07 7.76 19.12
C ALA A 29 -1.41 8.80 18.03
N THR A 30 -1.99 8.40 16.90
CA THR A 30 -2.50 9.30 15.87
C THR A 30 -3.59 10.20 16.44
N PHE A 31 -4.63 9.64 17.06
CA PHE A 31 -5.69 10.44 17.68
C PHE A 31 -5.15 11.39 18.75
N ALA A 32 -4.26 10.91 19.63
CA ALA A 32 -3.65 11.74 20.66
C ALA A 32 -2.82 12.88 20.05
N SER A 33 -2.03 12.60 19.01
CA SER A 33 -1.20 13.62 18.35
C SER A 33 -2.04 14.67 17.62
N LEU A 34 -3.08 14.25 16.89
CA LEU A 34 -4.02 15.15 16.24
C LEU A 34 -4.79 16.01 17.25
N PHE A 35 -5.15 15.45 18.41
CA PHE A 35 -5.80 16.20 19.49
C PHE A 35 -4.87 17.22 20.14
N ILE A 36 -3.64 16.81 20.50
CA ILE A 36 -2.61 17.69 21.11
C ILE A 36 -2.23 18.83 20.16
N HIS A 37 -2.23 18.58 18.86
CA HIS A 37 -1.93 19.58 17.84
C HIS A 37 -3.17 20.21 17.22
N SER A 38 -4.35 19.99 17.81
CA SER A 38 -5.58 20.65 17.36
C SER A 38 -5.49 22.15 17.60
N ASP A 39 -5.65 22.90 16.51
CA ASP A 39 -5.62 24.35 16.50
C ASP A 39 -7.06 24.86 16.38
N VAL A 40 -7.38 25.91 17.14
CA VAL A 40 -8.67 26.59 17.11
C VAL A 40 -9.01 27.04 15.67
N ASN A 41 -8.00 27.37 14.87
CA ASN A 41 -8.14 27.73 13.47
C ASN A 41 -8.83 26.65 12.62
N VAL A 42 -8.50 25.37 12.83
CA VAL A 42 -9.12 24.27 12.08
C VAL A 42 -10.58 24.07 12.51
N ALA A 43 -10.86 24.19 13.80
CA ALA A 43 -12.24 24.13 14.32
C ALA A 43 -13.08 25.31 13.81
N LEU A 44 -12.50 26.51 13.75
CA LEU A 44 -13.14 27.71 13.20
C LEU A 44 -13.50 27.51 11.72
N LEU A 45 -12.64 26.84 10.94
CA LEU A 45 -12.90 26.53 9.54
C LEU A 45 -14.16 25.66 9.38
N TYR A 46 -14.32 24.64 10.23
CA TYR A 46 -15.52 23.82 10.25
C TYR A 46 -16.75 24.64 10.65
N SER A 47 -16.63 25.45 11.70
CA SER A 47 -17.71 26.33 12.17
C SER A 47 -18.18 27.33 11.11
N GLN A 48 -17.27 27.90 10.30
CA GLN A 48 -17.62 28.78 9.17
C GLN A 48 -18.40 28.05 8.07
N CYS A 49 -18.06 26.80 7.81
CA CYS A 49 -18.78 25.95 6.86
C CYS A 49 -20.17 25.56 7.39
N ASP A 50 -20.28 25.24 8.68
CA ASP A 50 -21.55 24.91 9.32
C ASP A 50 -22.49 26.13 9.39
N ALA A 51 -21.95 27.31 9.68
CA ALA A 51 -22.66 28.59 9.61
C ALA A 51 -22.98 29.05 8.17
N ARG A 52 -22.57 28.29 7.14
CA ARG A 52 -22.76 28.59 5.70
C ARG A 52 -22.12 29.89 5.24
N ALA A 53 -21.15 30.40 5.99
CA ALA A 53 -20.39 31.61 5.66
C ALA A 53 -19.35 31.36 4.56
N ARG A 54 -18.93 30.10 4.38
CA ARG A 54 -17.94 29.67 3.38
C ARG A 54 -18.57 28.71 2.36
N LEU A 55 -18.16 28.86 1.09
CA LEU A 55 -18.63 28.06 -0.06
C LEU A 55 -20.16 27.80 -0.02
N PRO A 56 -21.01 28.84 -0.07
CA PRO A 56 -22.45 28.72 0.20
C PRO A 56 -23.20 27.78 -0.75
N ALA A 57 -22.65 27.53 -1.95
CA ALA A 57 -23.20 26.55 -2.88
C ALA A 57 -23.06 25.10 -2.38
N VAL A 58 -22.00 24.79 -1.61
CA VAL A 58 -21.70 23.45 -1.10
C VAL A 58 -22.23 23.29 0.32
N SER A 59 -22.02 24.28 1.20
CA SER A 59 -22.39 24.19 2.62
C SER A 59 -23.89 24.12 2.90
N LYS A 60 -24.75 24.51 1.93
CA LYS A 60 -26.21 24.40 2.04
C LYS A 60 -26.76 22.99 1.83
N VAL A 61 -25.96 22.06 1.30
CA VAL A 61 -26.39 20.67 1.10
C VAL A 61 -26.60 20.02 2.48
N PRO A 62 -27.77 19.44 2.77
CA PRO A 62 -28.06 18.88 4.09
C PRO A 62 -27.09 17.72 4.40
N VAL A 63 -26.65 17.65 5.65
CA VAL A 63 -25.77 16.61 6.23
C VAL A 63 -24.34 16.59 5.66
N LEU A 64 -24.17 16.58 4.34
CA LEU A 64 -22.87 16.47 3.68
C LEU A 64 -22.22 17.83 3.37
N GLY A 65 -22.99 18.91 3.35
CA GLY A 65 -22.51 20.25 2.99
C GLY A 65 -21.37 20.74 3.88
N PRO A 66 -21.53 20.80 5.22
CA PRO A 66 -20.47 21.27 6.10
C PRO A 66 -19.19 20.42 6.06
N PRO A 67 -19.24 19.06 6.12
CA PRO A 67 -18.03 18.24 6.00
C PRO A 67 -17.29 18.41 4.66
N VAL A 68 -18.02 18.48 3.54
CA VAL A 68 -17.41 18.68 2.22
C VAL A 68 -16.85 20.09 2.08
N CYS A 69 -17.57 21.12 2.55
CA CYS A 69 -17.07 22.50 2.60
C CYS A 69 -15.78 22.59 3.43
N PHE A 70 -15.73 21.89 4.57
CA PHE A 70 -14.56 21.84 5.43
C PHE A 70 -13.39 21.19 4.71
N ALA A 71 -13.57 20.00 4.11
CA ALA A 71 -12.51 19.31 3.38
C ALA A 71 -11.94 20.18 2.24
N ILE A 72 -12.81 20.81 1.44
CA ILE A 72 -12.37 21.71 0.37
C ILE A 72 -11.57 22.88 0.94
N SER A 73 -12.14 23.57 1.94
CA SER A 73 -11.52 24.75 2.53
C SER A 73 -10.20 24.42 3.23
N PHE A 74 -10.10 23.24 3.83
CA PHE A 74 -8.92 22.72 4.50
C PHE A 74 -7.78 22.55 3.50
N PHE A 75 -8.01 21.86 2.38
CA PHE A 75 -7.00 21.70 1.34
C PHE A 75 -6.68 23.01 0.64
N GLN A 76 -7.66 23.92 0.46
CA GLN A 76 -7.36 25.25 -0.07
C GLN A 76 -6.38 26.03 0.81
N SER A 77 -6.62 26.02 2.12
CA SER A 77 -5.75 26.68 3.10
C SER A 77 -4.39 25.99 3.21
N ALA A 78 -4.34 24.66 3.06
CA ALA A 78 -3.09 23.92 3.03
C ALA A 78 -2.21 24.26 1.82
N LEU A 79 -2.79 24.76 0.72
CA LEU A 79 -2.09 25.09 -0.52
C LEU A 79 -1.81 26.59 -0.72
N ASP A 80 -2.04 27.44 0.30
CA ASP A 80 -1.95 28.91 0.18
C ASP A 80 -0.52 29.47 0.26
N SER A 81 0.52 28.63 0.28
CA SER A 81 1.93 29.06 0.38
C SER A 81 2.85 28.22 -0.51
N MET A 82 3.99 28.79 -0.91
CA MET A 82 5.00 28.08 -1.70
C MET A 82 5.65 26.95 -0.90
N ARG A 83 5.92 27.18 0.39
CA ARG A 83 6.48 26.15 1.25
C ARG A 83 5.52 24.98 1.43
N THR A 84 4.21 25.25 1.56
CA THR A 84 3.23 24.17 1.71
C THR A 84 2.90 23.49 0.40
N PHE A 85 2.97 24.18 -0.74
CA PHE A 85 2.93 23.53 -2.05
C PHE A 85 4.03 22.46 -2.13
N ALA A 86 5.25 22.77 -1.68
CA ALA A 86 6.37 21.84 -1.68
C ALA A 86 6.19 20.65 -0.72
N SER A 87 5.69 20.91 0.50
CA SER A 87 5.36 19.83 1.46
C SER A 87 4.25 18.93 0.91
N MET A 88 3.17 19.52 0.39
CA MET A 88 2.03 18.81 -0.18
C MET A 88 2.40 18.02 -1.44
N SER A 89 3.30 18.52 -2.29
CA SER A 89 3.76 17.74 -3.46
C SER A 89 4.54 16.50 -3.03
N ALA A 90 5.42 16.61 -2.02
CA ALA A 90 6.12 15.47 -1.44
C ALA A 90 5.13 14.45 -0.84
N ILE A 91 4.14 14.91 -0.08
CA ILE A 91 3.07 14.08 0.49
C ILE A 91 2.24 13.38 -0.60
N LEU A 92 1.82 14.10 -1.63
CA LEU A 92 1.03 13.53 -2.72
C LEU A 92 1.85 12.52 -3.52
N SER A 93 3.16 12.74 -3.69
CA SER A 93 4.04 11.77 -4.34
C SER A 93 4.23 10.48 -3.52
N PHE A 94 4.22 10.58 -2.18
CA PHE A 94 4.18 9.44 -1.28
C PHE A 94 2.87 8.65 -1.43
N ILE A 95 1.74 9.35 -1.45
CA ILE A 95 0.42 8.74 -1.69
C ILE A 95 0.36 8.09 -3.07
N ALA A 96 0.99 8.66 -4.10
CA ALA A 96 1.08 8.04 -5.43
C ALA A 96 1.79 6.68 -5.36
N GLY A 97 2.90 6.59 -4.62
CA GLY A 97 3.62 5.34 -4.39
C GLY A 97 2.74 4.29 -3.69
N LEU A 98 2.03 4.68 -2.63
CA LEU A 98 1.10 3.81 -1.91
C LEU A 98 -0.09 3.36 -2.78
N MET A 99 -0.61 4.26 -3.61
CA MET A 99 -1.69 3.94 -4.55
C MET A 99 -1.23 2.91 -5.58
N THR A 100 -0.04 3.10 -6.16
CA THR A 100 0.56 2.12 -7.08
C THR A 100 0.69 0.75 -6.41
N VAL A 101 1.29 0.71 -5.23
CA VAL A 101 1.49 -0.52 -4.45
C VAL A 101 0.17 -1.22 -4.14
N THR A 102 -0.80 -0.50 -3.58
CA THR A 102 -2.09 -1.08 -3.20
C THR A 102 -2.89 -1.53 -4.42
N THR A 103 -2.75 -0.85 -5.56
CA THR A 103 -3.40 -1.25 -6.83
C THR A 103 -2.76 -2.51 -7.42
N ILE A 104 -1.42 -2.65 -7.32
CA ILE A 104 -0.72 -3.89 -7.69
C ILE A 104 -1.18 -5.03 -6.80
N GLU A 105 -1.20 -4.85 -5.48
CA GLU A 105 -1.67 -5.88 -4.55
C GLU A 105 -3.14 -6.26 -4.80
N ALA A 106 -4.00 -5.30 -5.13
CA ALA A 106 -5.38 -5.55 -5.53
C ALA A 106 -5.50 -6.36 -6.84
N ALA A 107 -4.49 -6.28 -7.72
CA ALA A 107 -4.45 -7.00 -8.98
C ALA A 107 -3.86 -8.42 -8.87
N ARG A 108 -3.36 -8.83 -7.70
CA ARG A 108 -2.75 -10.15 -7.49
C ARG A 108 -3.81 -11.22 -7.18
N VAL A 109 -3.60 -12.40 -7.77
CA VAL A 109 -4.49 -13.56 -7.57
C VAL A 109 -4.64 -13.91 -6.08
N CYS A 110 -3.56 -13.86 -5.31
CA CYS A 110 -3.54 -14.22 -3.90
C CYS A 110 -4.40 -13.32 -3.04
N ASN A 111 -4.69 -12.09 -3.48
CA ASN A 111 -5.49 -11.14 -2.70
C ASN A 111 -6.96 -11.08 -3.15
N ALA A 112 -7.31 -11.74 -4.27
CA ALA A 112 -8.67 -11.74 -4.81
C ALA A 112 -9.76 -12.14 -3.79
N PRO A 113 -9.54 -13.10 -2.85
CA PRO A 113 -10.56 -13.45 -1.85
C PRO A 113 -10.83 -12.37 -0.80
N ASN A 114 -9.92 -11.42 -0.60
CA ASN A 114 -10.10 -10.36 0.40
C ASN A 114 -10.64 -9.09 -0.28
N VAL A 115 -11.91 -8.78 -0.05
CA VAL A 115 -12.62 -7.64 -0.67
C VAL A 115 -11.93 -6.30 -0.39
N VAL A 116 -11.38 -6.10 0.82
CA VAL A 116 -10.73 -4.83 1.20
C VAL A 116 -9.47 -4.60 0.38
N ILE A 117 -8.70 -5.67 0.11
CA ILE A 117 -7.47 -5.59 -0.68
C ILE A 117 -7.80 -5.56 -2.17
N ALA A 118 -8.72 -6.42 -2.63
CA ALA A 118 -9.11 -6.52 -4.03
C ALA A 118 -9.79 -5.23 -4.56
N ASN A 119 -10.53 -4.53 -3.68
CA ASN A 119 -11.24 -3.29 -4.01
C ASN A 119 -10.85 -2.16 -3.05
N PRO A 120 -9.65 -1.56 -3.22
CA PRO A 120 -9.13 -0.58 -2.26
C PRO A 120 -9.84 0.77 -2.33
N THR A 121 -10.73 1.00 -3.31
CA THR A 121 -11.47 2.27 -3.52
C THR A 121 -12.24 2.73 -2.27
N GLY A 122 -12.94 1.82 -1.59
CA GLY A 122 -13.72 2.15 -0.40
C GLY A 122 -12.84 2.70 0.74
N PRO A 123 -11.84 1.94 1.21
CA PRO A 123 -10.86 2.44 2.18
C PRO A 123 -10.21 3.77 1.76
N TRP A 124 -9.79 3.92 0.50
CA TRP A 124 -9.20 5.17 0.01
C TRP A 124 -10.19 6.36 -0.03
N LEU A 125 -11.50 6.13 -0.16
CA LEU A 125 -12.49 7.21 0.01
C LEU A 125 -12.61 7.64 1.46
N VAL A 126 -12.61 6.70 2.40
CA VAL A 126 -12.63 7.01 3.84
C VAL A 126 -11.35 7.74 4.27
N PHE A 127 -10.21 7.40 3.67
CA PHE A 127 -8.92 8.07 3.85
C PHE A 127 -9.04 9.59 3.64
N ASN A 128 -9.76 10.03 2.61
CA ASN A 128 -9.96 11.46 2.32
C ASN A 128 -10.88 12.17 3.31
N LEU A 129 -11.73 11.44 4.05
CA LEU A 129 -12.77 12.01 4.91
C LEU A 129 -12.35 12.07 6.39
N ILE A 130 -11.71 11.02 6.90
CA ILE A 130 -11.46 10.86 8.35
C ILE A 130 -9.96 11.04 8.69
N GLY A 131 -9.10 11.10 7.67
CA GLY A 131 -7.65 11.05 7.83
C GLY A 131 -7.13 9.66 7.49
N GLY A 132 -5.96 9.62 6.86
CA GLY A 132 -5.45 8.42 6.26
C GLY A 132 -4.82 7.43 7.24
N ALA A 133 -4.17 7.91 8.29
CA ALA A 133 -3.46 7.06 9.25
C ALA A 133 -4.39 6.03 9.90
N VAL A 134 -5.56 6.46 10.38
CA VAL A 134 -6.54 5.59 11.04
C VAL A 134 -7.04 4.49 10.09
N VAL A 135 -7.30 4.84 8.83
CA VAL A 135 -7.72 3.86 7.81
C VAL A 135 -6.60 2.85 7.53
N TRP A 136 -5.36 3.31 7.43
CA TRP A 136 -4.21 2.44 7.23
C TRP A 136 -4.01 1.48 8.41
N GLN A 137 -4.10 1.98 9.64
CA GLN A 137 -3.84 1.24 10.87
C GLN A 137 -4.95 0.25 11.21
N LEU A 138 -6.23 0.60 10.99
CA LEU A 138 -7.38 -0.18 11.44
C LEU A 138 -8.08 -0.97 10.34
N VAL A 139 -7.87 -0.63 9.06
CA VAL A 139 -8.57 -1.27 7.94
C VAL A 139 -7.61 -1.94 6.98
N ILE A 140 -6.72 -1.17 6.35
CA ILE A 140 -5.87 -1.67 5.26
C ILE A 140 -4.88 -2.70 5.80
N LEU A 141 -4.09 -2.35 6.81
CA LEU A 141 -3.03 -3.21 7.33
C LEU A 141 -3.57 -4.48 8.03
N PRO A 142 -4.62 -4.42 8.87
CA PRO A 142 -5.24 -5.63 9.41
C PRO A 142 -5.77 -6.59 8.33
N ALA A 143 -6.28 -6.08 7.21
CA ALA A 143 -6.73 -6.90 6.08
C ALA A 143 -5.57 -7.65 5.42
N PHE A 144 -4.43 -6.98 5.20
CA PHE A 144 -3.21 -7.60 4.68
C PHE A 144 -2.66 -8.67 5.63
N PHE A 145 -2.57 -8.38 6.93
CA PHE A 145 -2.09 -9.36 7.91
C PHE A 145 -2.99 -10.58 8.02
N HIS A 146 -4.31 -10.36 7.99
CA HIS A 146 -5.28 -11.45 7.98
C HIS A 146 -5.07 -12.33 6.75
N ARG A 147 -4.94 -11.73 5.56
CA ARG A 147 -4.76 -12.48 4.32
C ARG A 147 -3.43 -13.23 4.29
N SER A 148 -2.32 -12.56 4.57
CA SER A 148 -0.99 -13.17 4.62
C SER A 148 -0.95 -14.35 5.61
N ARG A 149 -1.55 -14.21 6.80
CA ARG A 149 -1.67 -15.34 7.74
C ARG A 149 -2.59 -16.45 7.26
N SER A 150 -3.71 -16.14 6.62
CA SER A 150 -4.62 -17.16 6.11
C SER A 150 -3.94 -18.06 5.08
N ILE A 151 -3.15 -17.48 4.17
CA ILE A 151 -2.36 -18.21 3.17
C ILE A 151 -1.30 -19.08 3.86
N LEU A 152 -0.56 -18.52 4.84
CA LEU A 152 0.46 -19.28 5.56
C LEU A 152 -0.11 -20.45 6.36
N LEU A 153 -1.24 -20.24 7.03
CA LEU A 153 -1.91 -21.30 7.79
C LEU A 153 -2.52 -22.36 6.88
N ALA A 154 -3.10 -21.95 5.75
CA ALA A 154 -3.60 -22.87 4.73
C ALA A 154 -2.45 -23.77 4.23
N ARG A 155 -1.32 -23.18 3.85
CA ARG A 155 -0.12 -23.92 3.38
C ARG A 155 0.50 -24.81 4.46
N LYS A 156 0.45 -24.42 5.73
CA LYS A 156 0.99 -25.24 6.83
C LYS A 156 0.09 -26.43 7.16
N ARG A 157 -1.23 -26.29 6.99
CA ARG A 157 -2.21 -27.36 7.24
C ARG A 157 -2.35 -28.30 6.06
N ALA A 158 -2.24 -27.76 4.84
CA ALA A 158 -2.21 -28.55 3.63
C ALA A 158 -0.88 -29.32 3.55
N GLY A 159 -0.95 -30.63 3.32
CA GLY A 159 0.22 -31.41 2.95
C GLY A 159 0.76 -31.00 1.58
N GLN A 160 1.98 -31.44 1.26
CA GLN A 160 2.65 -31.07 0.01
C GLN A 160 1.86 -31.47 -1.24
N GLU A 161 1.21 -32.64 -1.22
CA GLU A 161 0.36 -33.10 -2.32
C GLU A 161 -0.76 -32.11 -2.65
N ALA A 162 -1.35 -31.45 -1.65
CA ALA A 162 -2.39 -30.45 -1.87
C ALA A 162 -1.83 -29.14 -2.48
N VAL A 163 -0.57 -28.81 -2.19
CA VAL A 163 0.10 -27.63 -2.78
C VAL A 163 0.52 -27.91 -4.23
N GLU A 164 1.02 -29.11 -4.50
CA GLU A 164 1.47 -29.51 -5.84
C GLU A 164 0.32 -29.78 -6.80
N SER A 165 -0.79 -30.33 -6.30
CA SER A 165 -2.01 -30.59 -7.09
C SER A 165 -2.91 -29.37 -7.28
N ALA A 166 -2.68 -28.28 -6.53
CA ALA A 166 -3.46 -27.06 -6.67
C ALA A 166 -3.32 -26.45 -8.06
N ALA A 167 -4.43 -25.86 -8.55
CA ALA A 167 -4.41 -25.10 -9.79
C ALA A 167 -3.35 -23.97 -9.72
N SER A 168 -2.68 -23.66 -10.84
CA SER A 168 -1.57 -22.69 -10.81
C SER A 168 -2.01 -21.31 -10.30
N LYS A 169 -3.24 -20.91 -10.59
CA LYS A 169 -3.90 -19.67 -10.15
C LYS A 169 -4.73 -19.83 -8.87
N ASP A 170 -4.53 -20.90 -8.10
CA ASP A 170 -5.16 -21.01 -6.79
C ASP A 170 -4.64 -19.87 -5.88
N PRO A 171 -5.54 -19.11 -5.22
CA PRO A 171 -5.14 -17.92 -4.45
C PRO A 171 -4.38 -18.26 -3.16
N ASP A 172 -4.48 -19.48 -2.65
CA ASP A 172 -3.84 -19.93 -1.42
C ASP A 172 -2.59 -20.78 -1.70
N PHE A 173 -2.67 -21.69 -2.67
CA PHE A 173 -1.67 -22.74 -2.91
C PHE A 173 -0.96 -22.60 -4.26
N GLY A 174 -1.52 -21.83 -5.20
CA GLY A 174 -1.04 -21.78 -6.58
C GLY A 174 0.38 -21.23 -6.72
N LYS A 175 1.18 -21.83 -7.60
CA LYS A 175 2.53 -21.33 -7.94
C LYS A 175 2.50 -19.93 -8.55
N ASP A 176 1.40 -19.58 -9.23
CA ASP A 176 1.16 -18.25 -9.83
C ASP A 176 0.31 -17.35 -8.91
N SER A 177 0.16 -17.68 -7.61
CA SER A 177 -0.74 -16.92 -6.72
C SER A 177 -0.34 -15.44 -6.61
N ARG A 178 0.93 -15.08 -6.76
CA ARG A 178 1.38 -13.67 -6.75
C ARG A 178 1.36 -13.00 -8.12
N HIS A 179 1.01 -13.71 -9.19
CA HIS A 179 0.90 -13.10 -10.51
C HIS A 179 -0.26 -12.13 -10.55
N LEU A 180 -0.15 -11.13 -11.42
CA LEU A 180 -1.27 -10.31 -11.81
C LEU A 180 -2.32 -11.21 -12.47
N VAL A 181 -3.60 -10.99 -12.14
CA VAL A 181 -4.72 -11.78 -12.67
C VAL A 181 -4.72 -11.74 -14.20
N VAL A 182 -4.37 -10.58 -14.78
CA VAL A 182 -4.30 -10.32 -16.23
C VAL A 182 -3.10 -9.42 -16.53
N ASP A 183 -2.40 -9.67 -17.64
CA ASP A 183 -1.28 -8.85 -18.14
C ASP A 183 -1.68 -7.41 -18.50
N ALA A 184 -2.94 -7.18 -18.88
CA ALA A 184 -3.49 -5.83 -19.09
C ALA A 184 -3.29 -4.89 -17.88
N GLU A 185 -3.13 -5.43 -16.66
CA GLU A 185 -2.85 -4.66 -15.44
C GLU A 185 -1.49 -3.93 -15.50
N ILE A 186 -0.52 -4.41 -16.29
CA ILE A 186 0.77 -3.74 -16.50
C ILE A 186 0.56 -2.33 -17.07
N ILE A 187 -0.45 -2.15 -17.93
CA ILE A 187 -0.78 -0.86 -18.54
C ILE A 187 -1.84 -0.14 -17.70
N ALA A 188 -2.86 -0.86 -17.24
CA ALA A 188 -3.99 -0.25 -16.54
C ALA A 188 -3.58 0.41 -15.21
N ILE A 189 -2.68 -0.20 -14.44
CA ILE A 189 -2.23 0.34 -13.15
C ILE A 189 -1.53 1.70 -13.32
N PRO A 190 -0.41 1.83 -14.05
CA PRO A 190 0.29 3.11 -14.16
C PRO A 190 -0.54 4.19 -14.84
N VAL A 191 -1.36 3.85 -15.84
CA VAL A 191 -2.28 4.82 -16.46
C VAL A 191 -3.32 5.30 -15.44
N SER A 192 -3.90 4.40 -14.65
CA SER A 192 -4.88 4.77 -13.62
C SER A 192 -4.27 5.64 -12.52
N VAL A 193 -3.04 5.39 -12.09
CA VAL A 193 -2.36 6.22 -11.10
C VAL A 193 -2.00 7.58 -11.70
N ALA A 194 -1.47 7.60 -12.92
CA ALA A 194 -1.10 8.84 -13.60
C ALA A 194 -2.31 9.76 -13.83
N TRP A 195 -3.39 9.23 -14.39
CA TRP A 195 -4.56 10.02 -14.79
C TRP A 195 -5.60 10.16 -13.67
N GLY A 196 -5.77 9.13 -12.85
CA GLY A 196 -6.76 9.11 -11.77
C GLY A 196 -6.29 9.77 -10.49
N PHE A 197 -4.98 9.91 -10.27
CA PHE A 197 -4.43 10.50 -9.05
C PHE A 197 -3.42 11.61 -9.32
N ILE A 198 -2.33 11.35 -10.05
CA ILE A 198 -1.24 12.33 -10.22
C ILE A 198 -1.71 13.58 -10.95
N LEU A 199 -2.43 13.43 -12.06
CA LEU A 199 -2.94 14.56 -12.84
C LEU A 199 -3.92 15.42 -12.01
N PRO A 200 -4.98 14.87 -11.38
CA PRO A 200 -5.83 15.63 -10.47
C PRO A 200 -5.05 16.32 -9.34
N SER A 201 -4.03 15.65 -8.78
CA SER A 201 -3.19 16.21 -7.73
C SER A 201 -2.38 17.41 -8.22
N LEU A 202 -1.82 17.33 -9.43
CA LEU A 202 -1.08 18.41 -10.05
C LEU A 202 -1.99 19.61 -10.35
N LEU A 203 -3.18 19.36 -10.89
CA LEU A 203 -4.18 20.40 -11.13
C LEU A 203 -4.60 21.08 -9.82
N MET A 204 -4.81 20.29 -8.75
CA MET A 204 -5.15 20.80 -7.43
C MET A 204 -4.05 21.72 -6.88
N LEU A 205 -2.78 21.28 -6.96
CA LEU A 205 -1.62 22.05 -6.53
C LEU A 205 -1.52 23.39 -7.29
N ILE A 206 -1.62 23.37 -8.62
CA ILE A 206 -1.39 24.55 -9.48
C ILE A 206 -2.52 25.57 -9.37
N TYR A 207 -3.77 25.13 -9.40
CA TYR A 207 -4.91 26.05 -9.54
C TYR A 207 -5.57 26.42 -8.22
N ASN A 208 -5.39 25.63 -7.15
CA ASN A 208 -5.98 25.84 -5.81
C ASN A 208 -7.47 26.24 -5.83
N SER A 209 -8.25 25.65 -6.74
CA SER A 209 -9.66 25.98 -6.95
C SER A 209 -10.57 25.02 -6.18
N PRO A 210 -11.69 25.49 -5.58
CA PRO A 210 -12.64 24.62 -4.89
C PRO A 210 -13.12 23.46 -5.77
N VAL A 211 -13.39 23.73 -7.04
CA VAL A 211 -13.91 22.74 -8.00
C VAL A 211 -12.88 21.64 -8.25
N ILE A 212 -11.61 22.00 -8.41
CA ILE A 212 -10.53 21.05 -8.67
C ILE A 212 -10.25 20.19 -7.43
N ILE A 213 -10.31 20.79 -6.23
CA ILE A 213 -10.18 20.04 -4.98
C ILE A 213 -11.34 19.04 -4.82
N VAL A 214 -12.58 19.43 -5.14
CA VAL A 214 -13.71 18.48 -5.14
C VAL A 214 -13.44 17.32 -6.09
N ILE A 215 -13.02 17.61 -7.33
CA ILE A 215 -12.69 16.56 -8.31
C ILE A 215 -11.59 15.65 -7.76
N TRP A 216 -10.56 16.23 -7.14
CA TRP A 216 -9.45 15.50 -6.54
C TRP A 216 -9.87 14.63 -5.35
N LEU A 217 -10.80 15.06 -4.48
CA LEU A 217 -11.30 14.27 -3.35
C LEU A 217 -11.91 12.92 -3.78
N PHE A 218 -12.37 12.81 -5.04
CA PHE A 218 -12.87 11.57 -5.63
C PHE A 218 -11.80 10.78 -6.41
N PHE A 219 -10.50 11.07 -6.26
CA PHE A 219 -9.40 10.32 -6.89
C PHE A 219 -9.52 8.79 -6.75
N PRO A 220 -9.98 8.21 -5.62
CA PRO A 220 -10.06 6.75 -5.52
C PRO A 220 -11.05 6.16 -6.54
N VAL A 221 -12.12 6.90 -6.85
CA VAL A 221 -13.12 6.53 -7.86
C VAL A 221 -12.51 6.70 -9.25
N TRP A 222 -11.83 7.81 -9.52
CA TRP A 222 -11.16 8.03 -10.81
C TRP A 222 -10.12 6.95 -11.12
N VAL A 223 -9.25 6.61 -10.16
CA VAL A 223 -8.26 5.54 -10.30
C VAL A 223 -8.97 4.22 -10.63
N SER A 224 -10.04 3.87 -9.91
CA SER A 224 -10.79 2.63 -10.15
C SER A 224 -11.45 2.58 -11.53
N LEU A 225 -12.16 3.64 -11.91
CA LEU A 225 -12.85 3.74 -13.20
C LEU A 225 -11.87 3.70 -14.37
N ILE A 226 -10.76 4.46 -14.29
CA ILE A 226 -9.74 4.50 -15.34
C ILE A 226 -9.05 3.14 -15.44
N ARG A 227 -8.71 2.50 -14.32
CA ARG A 227 -8.13 1.15 -14.32
C ARG A 227 -9.04 0.16 -15.04
N GLN A 228 -10.33 0.15 -14.69
CA GLN A 228 -11.31 -0.73 -15.33
C GLN A 228 -11.47 -0.44 -16.82
N ALA A 229 -11.56 0.84 -17.20
CA ALA A 229 -11.69 1.26 -18.60
C ALA A 229 -10.47 0.88 -19.44
N VAL A 230 -9.25 1.14 -18.94
CA VAL A 230 -8.00 0.80 -19.63
C VAL A 230 -7.85 -0.71 -19.74
N ARG A 231 -8.10 -1.45 -18.65
CA ARG A 231 -8.07 -2.92 -18.68
C ARG A 231 -9.05 -3.47 -19.72
N TRP A 232 -10.28 -2.96 -19.76
CA TRP A 232 -11.28 -3.37 -20.75
C TRP A 232 -10.83 -3.06 -22.18
N ALA A 233 -10.29 -1.86 -22.43
CA ALA A 233 -9.81 -1.45 -23.73
C ALA A 233 -8.63 -2.32 -24.22
N VAL A 234 -7.64 -2.55 -23.35
CA VAL A 234 -6.47 -3.39 -23.65
C VAL A 234 -6.89 -4.82 -23.97
N LEU A 235 -7.78 -5.42 -23.16
CA LEU A 235 -8.26 -6.79 -23.41
C LEU A 235 -9.07 -6.91 -24.70
N ARG A 236 -9.79 -5.86 -25.08
CA ARG A 236 -10.58 -5.84 -26.32
C ARG A 236 -9.68 -5.75 -27.56
N VAL A 237 -8.57 -5.02 -27.46
CA VAL A 237 -7.57 -4.89 -28.53
C VAL A 237 -6.70 -6.16 -28.61
N GLN A 238 -6.25 -6.68 -27.47
CA GLN A 238 -5.39 -7.86 -27.38
C GLN A 238 -6.22 -9.14 -27.23
N LYS A 239 -6.91 -9.53 -28.30
CA LYS A 239 -7.82 -10.71 -28.37
C LYS A 239 -7.22 -12.07 -27.93
N ARG A 240 -5.93 -12.15 -27.57
CA ARG A 240 -5.20 -13.40 -27.26
C ARG A 240 -4.51 -13.43 -25.89
N GLN A 241 -4.64 -12.41 -25.05
CA GLN A 241 -3.86 -12.29 -23.81
C GLN A 241 -4.76 -12.26 -22.57
N HIS A 242 -5.04 -13.46 -22.03
CA HIS A 242 -5.64 -13.68 -20.70
C HIS A 242 -4.65 -14.45 -19.80
N ARG A 243 -3.35 -14.19 -19.96
CA ARG A 243 -2.31 -14.90 -19.22
C ARG A 243 -2.10 -14.19 -17.88
N SER A 244 -1.92 -14.98 -16.82
CA SER A 244 -1.38 -14.45 -15.57
C SER A 244 0.04 -13.97 -15.85
N PHE A 245 0.42 -12.82 -15.29
CA PHE A 245 1.72 -12.22 -15.55
C PHE A 245 2.48 -11.97 -14.25
N HIS A 246 3.73 -12.40 -14.21
CA HIS A 246 4.63 -12.12 -13.11
C HIS A 246 5.35 -10.80 -13.40
N LEU A 247 5.02 -9.75 -12.66
CA LEU A 247 5.52 -8.40 -12.92
C LEU A 247 7.04 -8.33 -12.76
N GLU A 248 7.56 -9.05 -11.77
CA GLU A 248 8.92 -8.95 -11.28
C GLU A 248 9.92 -9.77 -12.11
N SER A 249 9.45 -10.60 -13.04
CA SER A 249 10.33 -11.29 -13.99
C SER A 249 10.65 -10.45 -15.23
N HIS A 250 9.93 -9.35 -15.44
CA HIS A 250 10.09 -8.49 -16.60
C HIS A 250 10.44 -7.07 -16.18
N THR A 251 11.72 -6.72 -16.32
CA THR A 251 12.27 -5.41 -15.93
C THR A 251 11.54 -4.23 -16.58
N VAL A 252 11.16 -4.37 -17.85
CA VAL A 252 10.43 -3.33 -18.60
C VAL A 252 9.05 -3.08 -18.00
N SER A 253 8.29 -4.15 -17.71
CA SER A 253 6.95 -4.05 -17.12
C SER A 253 7.02 -3.47 -15.71
N LEU A 254 7.99 -3.92 -14.91
CA LEU A 254 8.24 -3.40 -13.58
C LEU A 254 8.58 -1.91 -13.61
N LEU A 255 9.49 -1.50 -14.51
CA LEU A 255 9.83 -0.10 -14.70
C LEU A 255 8.62 0.71 -15.14
N LEU A 256 7.81 0.21 -16.09
CA LEU A 256 6.62 0.90 -16.58
C LEU A 256 5.60 1.19 -15.45
N VAL A 257 5.46 0.29 -14.48
CA VAL A 257 4.54 0.46 -13.35
C VAL A 257 5.06 1.46 -12.30
N TYR A 258 6.36 1.41 -11.98
CA TYR A 258 6.94 2.20 -10.87
C TYR A 258 7.63 3.50 -11.30
N LEU A 259 7.96 3.69 -12.58
CA LEU A 259 8.75 4.84 -13.04
C LEU A 259 8.08 6.18 -12.72
N ILE A 260 6.80 6.33 -13.07
CA ILE A 260 6.07 7.59 -12.88
C ILE A 260 6.05 8.03 -11.41
N PRO A 261 5.59 7.21 -10.43
CA PRO A 261 5.59 7.63 -9.03
C PRO A 261 7.00 7.88 -8.48
N ILE A 262 8.02 7.14 -8.92
CA ILE A 262 9.42 7.36 -8.52
C ILE A 262 9.90 8.74 -9.00
N LEU A 263 9.66 9.08 -10.28
CA LEU A 263 10.07 10.38 -10.83
C LEU A 263 9.33 11.53 -10.14
N CYS A 264 8.02 11.41 -9.94
CA CYS A 264 7.24 12.40 -9.21
C CYS A 264 7.76 12.59 -7.76
N SER A 265 8.12 11.50 -7.08
CA SER A 265 8.71 11.55 -5.73
C SER A 265 10.06 12.24 -5.73
N ALA A 266 10.96 11.88 -6.65
CA ALA A 266 12.29 12.48 -6.71
C ALA A 266 12.22 13.99 -6.98
N VAL A 267 11.40 14.41 -7.95
CA VAL A 267 11.19 15.83 -8.27
C VAL A 267 10.58 16.59 -7.09
N SER A 268 9.53 16.04 -6.48
CA SER A 268 8.86 16.68 -5.34
C SER A 268 9.75 16.76 -4.10
N HIS A 269 10.61 15.76 -3.88
CA HIS A 269 11.56 15.72 -2.77
C HIS A 269 12.67 16.75 -2.93
N VAL A 270 13.25 16.88 -4.13
CA VAL A 270 14.22 17.94 -4.44
C VAL A 270 13.58 19.31 -4.23
N TYR A 271 12.35 19.50 -4.71
CA TYR A 271 11.61 20.76 -4.53
C TYR A 271 11.31 21.05 -3.05
N PHE A 272 10.92 20.03 -2.27
CA PHE A 272 10.71 20.14 -0.83
C PHE A 272 12.00 20.56 -0.10
N ILE A 273 13.12 19.86 -0.34
CA ILE A 273 14.43 20.20 0.25
C ILE A 273 14.81 21.64 -0.11
N TRP A 274 14.68 22.03 -1.37
CA TRP A 274 14.96 23.39 -1.82
C TRP A 274 14.08 24.42 -1.09
N SER A 275 12.79 24.12 -0.88
CA SER A 275 11.87 25.01 -0.17
C SER A 275 12.23 25.24 1.31
N LEU A 276 12.97 24.32 1.94
CA LEU A 276 13.41 24.47 3.33
C LEU A 276 14.43 25.59 3.51
N PHE A 277 15.13 25.97 2.44
CA PHE A 277 16.07 27.10 2.43
C PHE A 277 15.41 28.44 2.09
N GLN A 278 14.12 28.43 1.77
CA GLN A 278 13.35 29.65 1.50
C GLN A 278 12.70 30.18 2.79
N TRP A 279 12.33 31.46 2.77
CA TRP A 279 11.63 32.10 3.88
C TRP A 279 10.26 31.45 4.12
N ASP A 280 9.87 31.35 5.40
CA ASP A 280 8.57 30.79 5.75
C ASP A 280 7.45 31.79 5.44
N ASP A 281 6.69 31.50 4.39
CA ASP A 281 5.57 32.32 3.90
C ASP A 281 4.20 31.87 4.45
N ARG A 282 4.19 30.88 5.35
CA ARG A 282 2.96 30.26 5.86
C ARG A 282 2.24 31.15 6.86
N LYS A 283 0.98 31.47 6.53
CA LYS A 283 0.01 32.06 7.47
C LYS A 283 -0.40 31.04 8.54
N GLU A 284 -0.95 31.52 9.66
CA GLU A 284 -1.35 30.67 10.80
C GLU A 284 -2.31 29.54 10.40
N MET A 285 -3.36 29.86 9.64
CA MET A 285 -4.32 28.87 9.15
C MET A 285 -3.64 27.78 8.29
N THR A 286 -2.76 28.19 7.37
CA THR A 286 -2.00 27.30 6.49
C THR A 286 -1.04 26.40 7.27
N ARG A 287 -0.37 26.95 8.28
CA ARG A 287 0.49 26.19 9.19
C ARG A 287 -0.29 25.15 9.97
N ALA A 288 -1.46 25.51 10.48
CA ALA A 288 -2.34 24.60 11.21
C ALA A 288 -2.82 23.44 10.30
N THR A 289 -3.36 23.74 9.12
CA THR A 289 -3.88 22.71 8.21
C THR A 289 -2.77 21.77 7.72
N VAL A 290 -1.60 22.29 7.34
CA VAL A 290 -0.50 21.43 6.85
C VAL A 290 0.10 20.59 7.95
N LYS A 291 0.22 21.12 9.18
CA LYS A 291 0.70 20.33 10.32
C LYS A 291 -0.19 19.10 10.56
N PHE A 292 -1.50 19.23 10.41
CA PHE A 292 -2.43 18.10 10.48
C PHE A 292 -2.13 17.03 9.42
N VAL A 293 -1.92 17.43 8.17
CA VAL A 293 -1.57 16.50 7.08
C VAL A 293 -0.20 15.85 7.33
N GLU A 294 0.80 16.61 7.76
CA GLU A 294 2.15 16.11 8.04
C GLU A 294 2.14 15.06 9.17
N ILE A 295 1.37 15.29 10.25
CA ILE A 295 1.17 14.31 11.32
C ILE A 295 0.53 13.03 10.78
N ASP A 296 -0.54 13.15 10.00
CA ASP A 296 -1.24 11.99 9.41
C ASP A 296 -0.28 11.17 8.52
N MET A 297 0.48 11.83 7.65
CA MET A 297 1.45 11.18 6.77
C MET A 297 2.62 10.53 7.50
N PHE A 298 3.08 11.13 8.60
CA PHE A 298 4.07 10.51 9.47
C PHE A 298 3.58 9.18 10.03
N PHE A 299 2.36 9.14 10.56
CA PHE A 299 1.77 7.90 11.10
C PHE A 299 1.46 6.86 10.01
N ILE A 300 1.05 7.27 8.81
CA ILE A 300 0.95 6.36 7.65
C ILE A 300 2.31 5.76 7.33
N SER A 301 3.36 6.58 7.30
CA SER A 301 4.73 6.13 7.00
C SER A 301 5.22 5.10 8.01
N LEU A 302 5.02 5.33 9.31
CA LEU A 302 5.33 4.34 10.35
C LEU A 302 4.53 3.05 10.18
N THR A 303 3.25 3.16 9.85
CA THR A 303 2.36 2.01 9.63
C THR A 303 2.82 1.17 8.44
N VAL A 304 3.25 1.80 7.35
CA VAL A 304 3.77 1.13 6.15
C VAL A 304 5.14 0.50 6.42
N LEU A 305 6.04 1.15 7.17
CA LEU A 305 7.30 0.52 7.59
C LEU A 305 7.04 -0.70 8.47
N TYR A 306 6.06 -0.62 9.37
CA TYR A 306 5.64 -1.75 10.18
C TYR A 306 5.06 -2.89 9.32
N TRP A 307 4.28 -2.56 8.29
CA TRP A 307 3.80 -3.55 7.31
C TRP A 307 4.94 -4.35 6.68
N LEU A 308 5.91 -3.63 6.11
CA LEU A 308 7.08 -4.22 5.46
C LEU A 308 7.87 -5.09 6.44
N PHE A 309 8.07 -4.58 7.66
CA PHE A 309 8.75 -5.30 8.72
C PHE A 309 8.05 -6.63 9.06
N VAL A 310 6.73 -6.62 9.24
CA VAL A 310 5.98 -7.81 9.64
C VAL A 310 6.03 -8.89 8.57
N GLU A 311 5.89 -8.51 7.30
CA GLU A 311 5.81 -9.49 6.21
C GLU A 311 7.16 -10.04 5.76
N THR A 312 8.21 -9.24 5.83
CA THR A 312 9.51 -9.58 5.20
C THR A 312 10.73 -9.41 6.10
N GLY A 313 10.55 -8.93 7.33
CA GLY A 313 11.64 -8.66 8.26
C GLY A 313 12.28 -7.28 8.06
N TRP A 314 13.41 -7.04 8.71
CA TRP A 314 14.00 -5.70 8.86
C TRP A 314 14.68 -5.13 7.60
N LYS A 315 15.08 -5.98 6.64
CA LYS A 315 15.84 -5.53 5.46
C LYS A 315 15.01 -4.62 4.54
N VAL A 316 13.77 -5.01 4.27
CA VAL A 316 12.87 -4.29 3.37
C VAL A 316 12.50 -2.88 3.89
N PRO A 317 12.08 -2.67 5.14
CA PRO A 317 11.86 -1.33 5.67
C PRO A 317 13.16 -0.51 5.72
N LEU A 318 14.33 -1.13 5.93
CA LEU A 318 15.60 -0.41 5.81
C LEU A 318 15.82 0.10 4.38
N VAL A 319 15.55 -0.72 3.36
CA VAL A 319 15.60 -0.30 1.95
C VAL A 319 14.64 0.86 1.70
N ALA A 320 13.44 0.84 2.28
CA ALA A 320 12.48 1.94 2.18
C ALA A 320 13.03 3.25 2.73
N VAL A 321 13.63 3.20 3.92
CA VAL A 321 14.25 4.36 4.59
C VAL A 321 15.44 4.88 3.78
N LEU A 322 16.34 3.99 3.36
CA LEU A 322 17.52 4.35 2.57
C LEU A 322 17.14 4.95 1.20
N GLY A 323 16.12 4.41 0.54
CA GLY A 323 15.61 4.96 -0.72
C GLY A 323 14.91 6.32 -0.56
N THR A 324 14.31 6.57 0.61
CA THR A 324 13.64 7.83 0.92
C THR A 324 14.62 9.01 1.02
N ILE A 325 15.84 8.79 1.49
CA ILE A 325 16.85 9.84 1.68
C ILE A 325 17.13 10.60 0.37
N PRO A 326 17.54 9.94 -0.74
CA PRO A 326 17.84 10.62 -2.00
C PRO A 326 16.62 10.89 -2.88
N LEU A 327 15.61 10.01 -2.89
CA LEU A 327 14.54 10.02 -3.90
C LEU A 327 13.16 10.41 -3.33
N GLY A 328 13.09 10.65 -2.03
CA GLY A 328 11.84 10.94 -1.34
C GLY A 328 11.01 9.71 -1.01
N PRO A 329 9.97 9.90 -0.17
CA PRO A 329 9.27 8.80 0.48
C PRO A 329 8.43 7.94 -0.48
N GLY A 330 7.89 8.50 -1.56
CA GLY A 330 7.16 7.74 -2.58
C GLY A 330 8.05 6.76 -3.34
N ALA A 331 9.24 7.20 -3.74
CA ALA A 331 10.24 6.36 -4.38
C ALA A 331 10.79 5.30 -3.43
N GLY A 332 11.07 5.67 -2.17
CA GLY A 332 11.48 4.74 -1.12
C GLY A 332 10.54 3.55 -0.97
N ILE A 333 9.22 3.80 -0.92
CA ILE A 333 8.22 2.73 -0.89
C ILE A 333 8.23 1.88 -2.17
N CYS A 334 8.26 2.50 -3.35
CA CYS A 334 8.23 1.76 -4.61
C CYS A 334 9.44 0.81 -4.72
N ILE A 335 10.64 1.31 -4.39
CA ILE A 335 11.89 0.52 -4.38
C ILE A 335 11.81 -0.60 -3.34
N ALA A 336 11.32 -0.29 -2.13
CA ALA A 336 11.14 -1.29 -1.10
C ALA A 336 10.15 -2.38 -1.53
N TRP A 337 9.10 -2.04 -2.29
CA TRP A 337 8.15 -3.03 -2.82
C TRP A 337 8.77 -3.98 -3.83
N ILE A 338 9.57 -3.44 -4.75
CA ILE A 338 10.34 -4.24 -5.71
C ILE A 338 11.27 -5.22 -4.97
N TYR A 339 11.96 -4.72 -3.94
CA TYR A 339 12.85 -5.54 -3.11
C TYR A 339 12.09 -6.58 -2.28
N ARG A 340 10.93 -6.20 -1.69
CA ARG A 340 10.02 -7.08 -0.94
C ARG A 340 9.62 -8.30 -1.76
N ASP A 341 9.21 -8.10 -3.00
CA ASP A 341 8.74 -9.20 -3.85
C ASP A 341 9.87 -10.17 -4.22
N THR A 342 11.09 -9.66 -4.36
CA THR A 342 12.29 -10.49 -4.58
C THR A 342 12.56 -11.38 -3.36
N GLU A 343 12.55 -10.81 -2.15
CA GLU A 343 12.75 -11.56 -0.90
C GLU A 343 11.64 -12.58 -0.63
N ILE A 344 10.37 -12.24 -0.88
CA ILE A 344 9.25 -13.20 -0.72
C ILE A 344 9.42 -14.39 -1.66
N ARG A 345 9.89 -14.16 -2.89
CA ARG A 345 10.14 -15.24 -3.87
C ARG A 345 11.26 -16.16 -3.43
N GLU A 346 12.37 -15.61 -2.93
CA GLU A 346 13.47 -16.41 -2.39
C GLU A 346 13.01 -17.26 -1.20
N ASN A 347 12.28 -16.67 -0.26
CA ASN A 347 11.74 -17.39 0.90
C ASN A 347 10.77 -18.51 0.48
N LEU A 348 9.93 -18.28 -0.54
CA LEU A 348 9.02 -19.31 -1.05
C LEU A 348 9.78 -20.46 -1.72
N LYS A 349 10.81 -20.16 -2.51
CA LYS A 349 11.67 -21.19 -3.12
C LYS A 349 12.37 -22.02 -2.06
N GLN A 350 12.93 -21.35 -1.05
CA GLN A 350 13.62 -22.02 0.04
C GLN A 350 12.68 -22.90 0.87
N TRP A 351 11.47 -22.42 1.17
CA TRP A 351 10.46 -23.23 1.84
C TRP A 351 10.08 -24.48 1.04
N LEU A 352 9.90 -24.35 -0.28
CA LEU A 352 9.64 -25.51 -1.13
C LEU A 352 10.82 -26.50 -1.14
N THR A 353 12.08 -26.02 -1.14
CA THR A 353 13.25 -26.92 -1.10
C THR A 353 13.48 -27.56 0.26
N ASP A 354 13.29 -26.82 1.36
CA ASP A 354 13.51 -27.34 2.72
C ASP A 354 12.49 -28.43 3.07
N VAL A 355 11.24 -28.27 2.64
CA VAL A 355 10.22 -29.31 2.83
C VAL A 355 10.56 -30.57 2.01
N VAL A 356 11.01 -30.42 0.76
CA VAL A 356 11.47 -31.55 -0.08
C VAL A 356 12.66 -32.28 0.55
N GLY A 357 13.68 -31.55 1.03
CA GLY A 357 14.86 -32.15 1.66
C GLY A 357 14.53 -32.90 2.96
N SER A 358 13.62 -32.36 3.78
CA SER A 358 13.19 -33.02 5.02
C SER A 358 12.39 -34.32 4.80
N GLN A 359 11.77 -34.49 3.63
CA GLN A 359 11.02 -35.69 3.27
C GLN A 359 11.90 -36.78 2.67
N GLU A 360 12.96 -36.41 1.94
CA GLU A 360 13.97 -37.37 1.46
C GLU A 360 14.77 -37.95 2.63
N GLU A 361 15.19 -37.12 3.59
CA GLU A 361 15.86 -37.60 4.81
C GLU A 361 14.95 -38.52 5.66
N ALA A 362 13.65 -38.18 5.78
CA ALA A 362 12.69 -39.03 6.50
C ALA A 362 12.36 -40.35 5.77
N ASN A 363 12.44 -40.40 4.44
CA ASN A 363 12.26 -41.62 3.65
C ASN A 363 13.53 -42.48 3.56
N GLU A 364 14.72 -41.90 3.70
CA GLU A 364 15.98 -42.65 3.78
C GLU A 364 16.21 -43.26 5.17
N GLU A 365 15.80 -42.60 6.26
CA GLU A 365 15.82 -43.19 7.61
C GLU A 365 14.79 -44.33 7.79
N GLY A 366 13.81 -44.46 6.90
CA GLY A 366 12.83 -45.56 6.89
C GLY A 366 13.28 -46.84 6.15
N ARG A 367 14.48 -46.86 5.55
CA ARG A 367 14.92 -47.95 4.64
C ARG A 367 16.10 -48.79 5.13
N THR A 368 16.54 -48.63 6.36
CA THR A 368 17.57 -49.48 6.97
C THR A 368 17.08 -50.12 8.28
N SER A 369 17.09 -51.46 8.28
CA SER A 369 16.89 -52.40 9.39
C SER A 369 15.45 -52.93 9.66
N ALA A 370 15.05 -53.93 8.88
CA ALA A 370 14.29 -55.09 9.39
C ALA A 370 14.41 -56.25 8.40
N SER A 371 15.61 -56.81 8.28
CA SER A 371 15.84 -58.15 7.76
C SER A 371 16.33 -58.98 8.93
N GLU A 372 15.46 -59.80 9.52
CA GLU A 372 15.88 -60.97 10.30
C GLU A 372 14.73 -61.99 10.36
N GLU A 373 14.86 -62.98 9.48
CA GLU A 373 14.56 -64.40 9.61
C GLU A 373 13.55 -64.85 10.70
N THR A 374 12.36 -65.26 10.26
CA THR A 374 11.53 -66.22 11.00
C THR A 374 11.93 -67.65 10.62
N PRO A 375 12.36 -68.52 11.56
CA PRO A 375 12.60 -69.93 11.27
C PRO A 375 11.28 -70.72 11.30
N LEU A 376 11.18 -71.70 10.40
CA LEU A 376 10.11 -72.70 10.33
C LEU A 376 10.36 -73.87 11.29
N LEU A 377 9.25 -74.53 11.67
CA LEU A 377 9.07 -75.81 12.40
C LEU A 377 9.11 -75.64 13.94
N HIS A 378 8.09 -76.05 14.71
CA HIS A 378 7.40 -77.35 14.70
C HIS A 378 6.00 -77.31 15.32
#